data_AF-A0A1V4Y027-F1
#
_entry.id   AF-A0A1V4Y027-F1
#
_cell.length_a   1.000
_cell.length_b   1.000
_cell.length_c   1.000
_cell.angle_alpha   90.00
_cell.angle_beta   90.00
_cell.angle_gamma   90.00
#
_symmetry.space_group_name_H-M   'P 1'
#
loop_
_entity.id
_entity.type
_entity.pdbx_description
1 polymer ?
#
loop_
_entity_poly.entity_id
_entity_poly.type
_entity_poly.pdbx_seq_one_letter_code
_entity_poly.pdbx_strand_id
1 'polypeptide(L)'
;MKVIRILFCQCLALTAVLAGFNVYAVDQSICHSGANVSLYSDGSLKACQLKSDYAVSYDANSIRCKKDGPVSFYTNGNLESCVLSIPTSIDMIKCKQNGLISLYIDGKLKSCVKPDN
;
A
#
# COMPACT_ATOMS: atom_id res chain seq x y z
N MET A 1 10.95 -29.84 -50.95
CA MET A 1 11.04 -30.13 -49.51
C MET A 1 11.58 -28.90 -48.77
N LYS A 2 10.72 -27.89 -48.55
CA LYS A 2 11.13 -26.57 -48.02
C LYS A 2 10.22 -26.06 -46.90
N VAL A 3 9.39 -26.94 -46.34
CA VAL A 3 8.31 -26.58 -45.40
C VAL A 3 8.59 -27.05 -43.96
N ILE A 4 9.64 -27.85 -43.75
CA ILE A 4 9.92 -28.51 -42.46
C ILE A 4 10.84 -27.69 -41.53
N ARG A 5 11.50 -26.63 -42.01
CA ARG A 5 12.37 -25.79 -41.16
C ARG A 5 11.68 -24.58 -40.52
N ILE A 6 10.43 -24.29 -40.87
CA ILE A 6 9.72 -23.09 -40.40
C ILE A 6 8.88 -23.37 -39.14
N LEU A 7 8.57 -24.64 -38.85
CA LEU A 7 7.67 -25.03 -37.75
C LEU A 7 8.35 -25.14 -36.38
N PHE A 8 9.69 -25.17 -36.30
CA PHE A 8 10.41 -25.27 -35.02
C PHE A 8 10.75 -23.91 -34.38
N CYS A 9 10.40 -22.79 -35.02
CA CYS A 9 10.75 -21.45 -34.53
C CYS A 9 9.60 -20.74 -33.78
N GLN A 10 8.40 -21.33 -33.72
CA GLN A 10 7.23 -20.65 -33.17
C GLN A 10 6.73 -21.17 -31.81
N CYS A 11 7.33 -22.23 -31.25
CA CYS A 11 6.97 -22.70 -29.91
C CYS A 11 7.79 -22.07 -28.76
N LEU A 12 8.90 -21.40 -29.05
CA LEU A 12 9.75 -20.81 -28.00
C LEU A 12 9.35 -19.38 -27.60
N ALA A 13 8.21 -18.88 -28.06
CA ALA A 13 7.72 -17.53 -27.78
C ALA A 13 6.47 -17.49 -26.87
N LEU A 14 5.91 -18.65 -26.48
CA LEU A 14 4.60 -18.70 -25.81
C LEU A 14 4.62 -19.01 -24.30
N THR A 15 5.78 -18.95 -23.65
CA THR A 15 5.88 -19.04 -22.17
C THR A 15 6.66 -17.87 -21.56
N ALA A 16 6.72 -16.73 -22.25
CA ALA A 16 7.13 -15.47 -21.64
C ALA A 16 5.99 -14.94 -20.74
N VAL A 17 5.87 -15.61 -19.59
CA VAL A 17 5.66 -14.99 -18.28
C VAL A 17 4.45 -14.05 -18.22
N LEU A 18 3.32 -14.60 -17.76
CA LEU A 18 2.31 -13.88 -16.99
C LEU A 18 2.98 -13.31 -15.72
N ALA A 19 3.83 -12.30 -15.86
CA ALA A 19 4.29 -11.46 -14.75
C ALA A 19 3.17 -10.46 -14.47
N GLY A 20 2.05 -10.96 -13.97
CA GLY A 20 1.08 -10.15 -13.24
C GLY A 20 1.63 -9.78 -11.86
N PHE A 21 2.83 -9.24 -11.78
CA PHE A 21 3.37 -8.70 -10.53
C PHE A 21 2.98 -7.22 -10.43
N ASN A 22 1.68 -6.95 -10.25
CA ASN A 22 1.28 -5.67 -9.67
C ASN A 22 1.38 -5.76 -8.15
N VAL A 23 2.55 -6.14 -7.64
CA VAL A 23 2.92 -5.87 -6.26
C VAL A 23 3.51 -4.47 -6.30
N TYR A 24 2.65 -3.45 -6.24
CA TYR A 24 3.10 -2.10 -5.92
C TYR A 24 3.50 -2.11 -4.45
N ALA A 25 4.66 -2.70 -4.15
CA ALA A 25 5.23 -2.63 -2.83
C ALA A 25 5.43 -1.15 -2.51
N VAL A 26 4.84 -0.69 -1.40
CA VAL A 26 5.09 0.65 -0.90
C VAL A 26 6.58 0.75 -0.60
N ASP A 27 7.25 1.70 -1.25
CA ASP A 27 8.68 1.92 -1.09
C ASP A 27 8.97 3.21 -0.29
N GLN A 28 10.25 3.42 0.03
CA GLN A 28 10.72 4.51 0.87
C GLN A 28 10.51 5.91 0.24
N SER A 29 10.15 6.01 -1.03
CA SER A 29 9.90 7.27 -1.73
C SER A 29 8.78 8.09 -1.10
N ILE A 30 7.86 7.49 -0.33
CA ILE A 30 6.79 8.22 0.37
C ILE A 30 7.27 8.86 1.68
N CYS A 31 8.46 8.50 2.16
CA CYS A 31 9.01 8.95 3.42
C CYS A 31 9.63 10.35 3.32
N HIS A 32 9.53 11.13 4.39
CA HIS A 32 10.14 12.44 4.52
C HIS A 32 11.68 12.31 4.47
N SER A 33 12.36 13.25 3.80
CA SER A 33 13.82 13.22 3.67
C SER A 33 14.49 13.36 5.04
N GLY A 34 15.35 12.42 5.42
CA GLY A 34 16.01 12.41 6.73
C GLY A 34 15.15 11.85 7.87
N ALA A 35 13.93 11.37 7.59
CA ALA A 35 13.17 10.60 8.58
C ALA A 35 13.80 9.22 8.80
N ASN A 36 13.62 8.68 10.01
CA ASN A 36 13.95 7.29 10.28
C ASN A 36 13.02 6.38 9.46
N VAL A 37 13.62 5.45 8.73
CA VAL A 37 12.92 4.43 7.95
C VAL A 37 13.13 3.08 8.63
N SER A 38 12.03 2.41 8.96
CA SER A 38 12.04 1.02 9.43
C SER A 38 11.65 0.11 8.27
N LEU A 39 12.42 -0.96 8.09
CA LEU A 39 12.19 -1.99 7.07
C LEU A 39 11.94 -3.34 7.74
N TYR A 40 11.21 -4.22 7.04
CA TYR A 40 11.22 -5.64 7.35
C TYR A 40 12.51 -6.30 6.85
N SER A 41 12.73 -7.56 7.24
CA SER A 41 13.93 -8.32 6.83
C SER A 41 14.02 -8.58 5.32
N ASP A 42 12.90 -8.52 4.61
CA ASP A 42 12.82 -8.63 3.15
C ASP A 42 13.07 -7.30 2.42
N GLY A 43 13.34 -6.23 3.17
CA GLY A 43 13.58 -4.89 2.64
C GLY A 43 12.32 -4.06 2.36
N SER A 44 11.12 -4.63 2.55
CA SER A 44 9.87 -3.89 2.40
C SER A 44 9.71 -2.81 3.47
N LEU A 45 9.03 -1.71 3.13
CA LEU A 45 8.81 -0.60 4.04
C LEU A 45 7.90 -1.04 5.20
N LYS A 46 8.39 -0.90 6.43
CA LYS A 46 7.60 -1.16 7.64
C LYS A 46 6.98 0.10 8.20
N ALA A 47 7.76 1.17 8.38
CA ALA A 47 7.27 2.42 8.93
C ALA A 47 8.19 3.59 8.59
N CYS A 48 7.61 4.78 8.48
CA CYS A 48 8.35 6.04 8.41
C CYS A 48 7.43 7.23 8.70
N GLN A 49 7.99 8.44 8.67
CA GLN A 49 7.22 9.67 8.62
C GLN A 49 6.95 10.05 7.16
N LEU A 50 5.71 10.40 6.82
CA LEU A 50 5.31 10.71 5.44
C LEU A 50 5.83 12.08 4.96
N LYS A 51 6.34 12.16 3.72
CA LYS A 51 6.74 13.45 3.10
C LYS A 51 5.57 14.33 2.66
N SER A 52 4.44 13.70 2.37
CA SER A 52 3.22 14.32 1.85
C SER A 52 2.01 13.50 2.31
N ASP A 53 0.81 14.05 2.14
CA ASP A 53 -0.40 13.25 2.29
C ASP A 53 -0.33 12.02 1.39
N TYR A 54 -0.70 10.86 1.92
CA TYR A 54 -0.64 9.58 1.22
C TYR A 54 -2.03 8.95 1.20
N ALA A 55 -2.53 8.65 0.00
CA ALA A 55 -3.85 8.06 -0.18
C ALA A 55 -3.73 6.56 -0.41
N VAL A 56 -4.53 5.79 0.32
CA VAL A 56 -4.67 4.34 0.16
C VAL A 56 -6.14 4.04 -0.08
N SER A 57 -6.43 3.17 -1.03
CA SER A 57 -7.81 2.76 -1.34
C SER A 57 -8.00 1.29 -1.01
N TYR A 58 -9.04 0.99 -0.22
CA TYR A 58 -9.50 -0.36 0.11
C TYR A 58 -10.94 -0.50 -0.34
N ASP A 59 -11.21 -1.31 -1.36
CA ASP A 59 -12.53 -1.45 -1.97
C ASP A 59 -13.17 -0.08 -2.28
N ALA A 60 -14.22 0.31 -1.54
CA ALA A 60 -14.92 1.59 -1.67
C ALA A 60 -14.44 2.68 -0.70
N ASN A 61 -13.55 2.34 0.24
CA ASN A 61 -13.01 3.27 1.23
C ASN A 61 -11.71 3.92 0.70
N SER A 62 -11.60 5.24 0.81
CA SER A 62 -10.35 5.97 0.55
C SER A 62 -9.83 6.58 1.85
N ILE A 63 -8.64 6.16 2.25
CA ILE A 63 -7.96 6.60 3.46
C ILE A 63 -6.87 7.58 3.05
N ARG A 64 -6.86 8.76 3.67
CA ARG A 64 -5.80 9.74 3.44
C ARG A 64 -5.00 9.97 4.71
N CYS A 65 -3.77 9.46 4.70
CA CYS A 65 -2.79 9.64 5.75
C CYS A 65 -2.14 11.02 5.64
N LYS A 66 -1.92 11.66 6.80
CA LYS A 66 -1.46 13.03 6.92
C LYS A 66 0.03 13.16 6.64
N LYS A 67 0.40 14.19 5.86
CA LYS A 67 1.77 14.67 5.72
C LYS A 67 2.43 14.84 7.09
N ASP A 68 3.71 14.48 7.17
CA ASP A 68 4.54 14.51 8.37
C ASP A 68 3.99 13.66 9.54
N GLY A 69 2.94 12.86 9.29
CA GLY A 69 2.42 11.88 10.23
C GLY A 69 3.19 10.56 10.15
N PRO A 70 3.22 9.78 11.24
CA PRO A 70 3.71 8.42 11.20
C PRO A 70 2.79 7.54 10.35
N VAL A 71 3.40 6.63 9.59
CA VAL A 71 2.71 5.57 8.85
C VAL A 71 3.40 4.24 9.11
N SER A 72 2.63 3.16 9.10
CA SER A 72 3.16 1.80 9.13
C SER A 72 2.40 0.89 8.17
N PHE A 73 3.10 -0.13 7.70
CA PHE A 73 2.60 -1.10 6.74
C PHE A 73 2.90 -2.52 7.23
N TYR A 74 2.01 -3.44 6.85
CA TYR A 74 2.26 -4.87 6.90
C TYR A 74 3.30 -5.27 5.85
N THR A 75 3.90 -6.45 6.01
CA THR A 75 4.89 -7.01 5.07
C THR A 75 4.37 -7.17 3.65
N ASN A 76 3.05 -7.28 3.46
CA ASN A 76 2.41 -7.32 2.15
C ASN A 76 2.19 -5.94 1.51
N GLY A 77 2.63 -4.86 2.16
CA GLY A 77 2.48 -3.48 1.71
C GLY A 77 1.15 -2.82 2.11
N ASN A 78 0.23 -3.55 2.75
CA ASN A 78 -1.03 -2.95 3.21
C ASN A 78 -0.79 -2.02 4.39
N LEU A 79 -1.51 -0.90 4.42
CA LEU A 79 -1.54 0.06 5.51
C LEU A 79 -1.95 -0.63 6.83
N GLU A 80 -1.09 -0.51 7.84
CA GLU A 80 -1.36 -0.99 9.19
C GLU A 80 -1.90 0.14 10.07
N SER A 81 -1.28 1.33 10.02
CA SER A 81 -1.75 2.49 10.77
C SER A 81 -1.25 3.80 10.15
N CYS A 82 -2.04 4.86 10.33
CA CYS A 82 -1.61 6.24 10.07
C CYS A 82 -2.50 7.26 10.78
N VAL A 83 -2.05 8.52 10.82
CA VAL A 83 -2.87 9.65 11.25
C VAL A 83 -3.66 10.18 10.06
N LEU A 84 -4.98 10.35 10.21
CA LEU A 84 -5.84 10.85 9.12
C LEU A 84 -5.63 12.33 8.83
N SER A 85 -5.53 12.69 7.55
CA SER A 85 -5.43 14.09 7.10
C SER A 85 -6.80 14.79 7.03
N ILE A 86 -7.87 14.01 6.88
CA ILE A 86 -9.27 14.45 6.82
C ILE A 86 -10.19 13.47 7.59
N PRO A 87 -11.39 13.88 8.04
CA PRO A 87 -12.37 12.94 8.56
C PRO A 87 -12.68 11.87 7.51
N THR A 88 -12.69 10.61 7.90
CA THR A 88 -12.87 9.48 6.98
C THR A 88 -13.88 8.50 7.55
N SER A 89 -14.80 8.01 6.72
CA SER A 89 -15.68 6.89 7.07
C SER A 89 -15.06 5.60 6.55
N ILE A 90 -14.82 4.64 7.44
CA ILE A 90 -14.31 3.31 7.09
C ILE A 90 -15.29 2.31 7.69
N ASP A 91 -15.87 1.44 6.87
CA ASP A 91 -16.87 0.45 7.30
C ASP A 91 -18.03 1.08 8.08
N MET A 92 -18.55 2.22 7.58
CA MET A 92 -19.61 3.04 8.19
C MET A 92 -19.24 3.72 9.53
N ILE A 93 -18.01 3.55 10.01
CA ILE A 93 -17.51 4.21 11.22
C ILE A 93 -16.80 5.51 10.83
N LYS A 94 -17.29 6.64 11.36
CA LYS A 94 -16.65 7.95 11.19
C LYS A 94 -15.46 8.08 12.13
N CYS A 95 -14.30 8.35 11.55
CA CYS A 95 -13.05 8.60 12.25
C CYS A 95 -12.64 10.07 12.07
N LYS A 96 -12.14 10.69 13.15
CA LYS A 96 -11.84 12.13 13.14
C LYS A 96 -10.55 12.47 12.43
N GLN A 97 -10.50 13.67 11.85
CA GLN A 97 -9.26 14.27 11.36
C GLN A 97 -8.20 14.31 12.47
N ASN A 98 -6.94 14.11 12.11
CA ASN A 98 -5.82 14.00 13.05
C ASN A 98 -5.94 12.83 14.04
N GLY A 99 -6.96 11.97 13.89
CA GLY A 99 -7.09 10.73 14.63
C GLY A 99 -6.17 9.66 14.07
N LEU A 100 -5.51 8.91 14.95
CA LEU A 100 -4.82 7.68 14.58
C LEU A 100 -5.87 6.62 14.21
N ILE A 101 -5.64 5.92 13.11
CA ILE A 101 -6.35 4.70 12.75
C ILE A 101 -5.41 3.51 12.82
N SER A 102 -5.95 2.32 13.06
CA SER A 102 -5.30 1.06 12.74
C SER A 102 -6.24 0.16 11.95
N LEU A 103 -5.67 -0.61 11.04
CA LEU A 103 -6.38 -1.55 10.17
C LEU A 103 -5.91 -2.97 10.46
N TYR A 104 -6.71 -3.95 10.05
CA TYR A 104 -6.23 -5.32 9.88
C TYR A 104 -5.49 -5.47 8.56
N ILE A 105 -4.75 -6.56 8.40
CA ILE A 105 -3.99 -6.84 7.17
C ILE A 105 -4.86 -6.94 5.91
N ASP A 106 -6.17 -7.19 6.07
CA ASP A 106 -7.15 -7.20 4.98
C ASP A 106 -7.75 -5.81 4.67
N GLY A 107 -7.30 -4.75 5.36
CA GLY A 107 -7.73 -3.37 5.14
C GLY A 107 -8.97 -2.96 5.95
N LYS A 108 -9.60 -3.86 6.70
CA LYS A 108 -10.75 -3.53 7.56
C LYS A 108 -10.35 -2.69 8.76
N LEU A 109 -11.28 -1.85 9.24
CA LEU A 109 -11.01 -1.00 10.40
C LEU A 109 -10.82 -1.83 11.68
N LYS A 110 -9.66 -1.69 12.32
CA LYS A 110 -9.37 -2.27 13.64
C LYS A 110 -9.67 -1.28 14.76
N SER A 111 -9.23 -0.03 14.63
CA SER A 111 -9.57 1.03 15.57
C SER A 111 -9.43 2.42 14.94
N CYS A 112 -10.17 3.38 15.48
CA CYS A 112 -9.91 4.80 15.21
C CYS A 112 -10.38 5.70 16.33
N VAL A 113 -9.89 6.94 16.30
CA VAL A 113 -10.42 8.00 17.17
C VAL A 113 -11.72 8.55 16.57
N LYS A 114 -12.80 8.49 17.35
CA LYS A 114 -14.11 9.04 16.95
C LYS A 114 -14.11 10.58 17.03
N PRO A 115 -14.97 11.27 16.25
CA PRO A 115 -15.26 12.69 16.44
C PRO A 115 -15.69 12.99 17.87
N ASP A 116 -15.35 14.19 18.34
CA ASP A 116 -15.84 14.70 19.62
C ASP A 116 -17.35 14.98 19.47
N ASN A 117 -18.15 14.61 20.48
CA ASN A 117 -19.62 14.76 20.46
C ASN A 117 -20.06 16.20 20.73
#